data_AF-K9B8N1-F1
#
_entry.id   AF-K9B8N1-F1
#
_cell.length_a   1.000
_cell.length_b   1.000
_cell.length_c   1.000
_cell.angle_alpha   90.00
_cell.angle_beta   90.00
_cell.angle_gamma   90.00
#
_symmetry.space_group_name_H-M   'P 1'
#
loop_
_entity.id
_entity.type
_entity.pdbx_description
1 polymer ?
#
loop_
_entity_poly.entity_id
_entity_poly.type
_entity_poly.pdbx_seq_one_letter_code
_entity_poly.pdbx_strand_id
1 'polypeptide(L)'
;MKILIRFIQISAIVVIIYASFQLYMSSSKNQRIQHQYETLQQTYTFKDKNNKLRPQFEALKAVNKDIHGWLHVEGTSLNYPVLQSKDNLDYLKRDFNKEDSHKGSLFFDYRNNVKQLSYNTIIYGHHVGDGTMFDILPQYLKQDFYKLNPNI
;
A
#
# COMPACT_ATOMS: atom_id res chain seq x y z
N MET A 1 48.17 10.45 18.82
CA MET A 1 47.45 9.31 18.19
C MET A 1 46.16 8.91 18.93
N LYS A 2 46.17 8.65 20.24
CA LYS A 2 44.96 8.23 21.00
C LYS A 2 43.80 9.25 20.97
N ILE A 3 44.10 10.55 21.00
CA ILE A 3 43.09 11.63 20.95
C ILE A 3 42.36 11.65 19.59
N LEU A 4 43.08 11.48 18.49
CA LEU A 4 42.51 11.40 17.14
C LEU A 4 41.57 10.20 17.01
N ILE A 5 41.97 9.03 17.53
CA ILE A 5 41.13 7.82 17.52
C ILE A 5 39.83 8.04 18.31
N ARG A 6 39.88 8.74 19.46
CA ARG A 6 38.68 9.05 20.25
C ARG A 6 37.71 9.96 19.49
N PHE A 7 38.20 10.95 18.75
CA PHE A 7 37.33 11.80 17.92
C PHE A 7 36.66 11.01 16.80
N ILE A 8 37.39 10.10 16.15
CA ILE A 8 36.82 9.21 15.13
C ILE A 8 35.73 8.32 15.76
N GLN A 9 35.99 7.71 16.90
CA GLN A 9 35.01 6.87 17.62
C GLN A 9 33.74 7.64 17.98
N ILE A 10 33.87 8.87 18.51
CA ILE A 10 32.71 9.72 18.85
C ILE A 10 31.90 10.05 17.59
N SER A 11 32.56 10.41 16.48
CA SER A 11 31.86 10.69 15.22
C SER A 11 31.11 9.46 14.69
N ALA A 12 31.69 8.27 14.77
CA ALA A 12 31.04 7.03 14.37
C ALA A 12 29.80 6.73 15.23
N ILE A 13 29.88 6.95 16.55
CA ILE A 13 28.74 6.79 17.47
C ILE A 13 27.61 7.76 17.10
N VAL A 14 27.93 9.03 16.80
CA VAL A 14 26.92 10.01 16.38
C VAL A 14 26.22 9.59 15.09
N VAL A 15 26.97 9.09 14.10
CA VAL A 15 26.40 8.58 12.84
C VAL A 15 25.49 7.37 13.10
N ILE A 16 25.89 6.45 13.96
CA ILE A 16 25.08 5.28 14.33
C ILE A 16 23.79 5.73 15.02
N ILE A 17 23.86 6.62 16.01
CA ILE A 17 22.67 7.14 16.71
C ILE A 17 21.70 7.81 15.72
N TYR A 18 22.22 8.63 14.80
CA TYR A 18 21.41 9.28 13.77
C TYR A 18 20.74 8.27 12.85
N ALA A 19 21.47 7.27 12.36
CA ALA A 19 20.92 6.21 11.50
C ALA A 19 19.87 5.37 12.23
N SER A 20 20.13 4.99 13.49
CA SER A 20 19.17 4.26 14.33
C SER A 20 17.90 5.07 14.58
N PHE A 21 18.02 6.38 14.82
CA PHE A 21 16.87 7.27 14.96
C PHE A 21 16.02 7.34 13.68
N GLN A 22 16.66 7.47 12.52
CA GLN A 22 15.96 7.48 11.23
C GLN A 22 15.25 6.15 10.94
N LEU A 23 15.90 5.02 11.22
CA LEU A 23 15.29 3.69 11.08
C LEU A 23 14.09 3.52 12.02
N TYR A 24 14.21 3.97 13.26
CA TYR A 24 13.11 3.94 14.22
C TYR A 24 11.91 4.77 13.74
N MET A 25 12.16 6.02 13.31
CA MET A 25 11.12 6.90 12.79
C MET A 25 10.45 6.29 11.55
N SER A 26 11.22 5.72 10.62
CA SER A 26 10.70 5.02 9.44
C SER A 26 9.82 3.82 9.80
N SER A 27 10.28 2.99 10.75
CA SER A 27 9.51 1.83 11.24
C SER A 27 8.19 2.25 11.88
N SER A 28 8.22 3.26 12.76
CA SER A 28 7.01 3.78 13.42
C SER A 28 5.99 4.34 12.41
N LYS A 29 6.46 5.02 11.36
CA LYS A 29 5.62 5.51 10.27
C LYS A 29 4.95 4.37 9.52
N ASN A 30 5.71 3.33 9.16
CA ASN A 30 5.18 2.16 8.45
C ASN A 30 4.13 1.41 9.27
N GLN A 31 4.34 1.27 10.58
CA GLN A 31 3.34 0.68 11.48
C GLN A 31 2.05 1.51 11.54
N ARG A 32 2.17 2.84 11.59
CA ARG A 32 1.01 3.74 11.56
C ARG A 32 0.22 3.59 10.26
N ILE A 33 0.90 3.60 9.11
CA ILE A 33 0.27 3.43 7.80
C ILE A 33 -0.44 2.08 7.72
N GLN A 34 0.21 0.99 8.18
CA GLN A 34 -0.39 -0.33 8.21
C GLN A 34 -1.67 -0.36 9.05
N HIS A 35 -1.65 0.25 10.23
CA HIS A 35 -2.84 0.33 11.09
C HIS A 35 -3.98 1.14 10.45
N GLN A 36 -3.65 2.20 9.69
CA GLN A 36 -4.64 2.96 8.92
C GLN A 36 -5.27 2.09 7.83
N TYR A 37 -4.50 1.25 7.14
CA TYR A 37 -5.04 0.28 6.17
C TYR A 37 -5.96 -0.75 6.84
N GLU A 38 -5.56 -1.32 7.97
CA GLU A 38 -6.38 -2.29 8.73
C GLU A 38 -7.72 -1.68 9.16
N THR A 39 -7.70 -0.44 9.64
CA THR A 39 -8.92 0.29 10.03
C THR A 39 -9.84 0.54 8.83
N LEU A 40 -9.27 0.93 7.69
CA LEU A 40 -10.01 1.14 6.45
C LEU A 40 -10.62 -0.16 5.93
N GLN A 41 -9.85 -1.26 5.96
CA GLN A 41 -10.30 -2.61 5.57
C GLN A 41 -11.46 -3.09 6.44
N GLN A 42 -11.37 -2.95 7.76
CA GLN A 42 -12.47 -3.29 8.66
C GLN A 42 -13.72 -2.47 8.33
N THR A 43 -13.57 -1.17 8.09
CA THR A 43 -14.70 -0.31 7.71
C THR A 43 -15.35 -0.77 6.39
N TYR A 44 -14.55 -1.27 5.44
CA TYR A 44 -15.04 -1.80 4.17
C TYR A 44 -15.77 -3.14 4.32
N THR A 45 -15.24 -4.09 5.08
CA THR A 45 -15.81 -5.45 5.22
C THR A 45 -17.12 -5.47 6.03
N PHE A 46 -17.41 -4.45 6.84
CA PHE A 46 -18.61 -4.38 7.69
C PHE A 46 -19.91 -3.93 6.99
N LYS A 47 -19.94 -3.74 5.67
CA LYS A 47 -21.15 -3.29 4.96
C LYS A 47 -21.52 -4.16 3.75
N ASP A 48 -22.52 -5.00 4.00
CA ASP A 48 -23.66 -5.34 3.12
C ASP A 48 -23.80 -6.80 2.63
N LYS A 49 -24.74 -7.52 3.26
CA LYS A 49 -25.34 -8.78 2.76
C LYS A 49 -26.32 -8.57 1.59
N ASN A 50 -26.63 -7.31 1.22
CA ASN A 50 -27.62 -6.94 0.20
C ASN A 50 -27.02 -6.33 -1.08
N ASN A 51 -25.71 -6.48 -1.30
CA ASN A 51 -25.09 -6.26 -2.62
C ASN A 51 -25.28 -4.85 -3.21
N LYS A 52 -25.46 -3.81 -2.39
CA LYS A 52 -25.40 -2.41 -2.86
C LYS A 52 -24.00 -1.86 -2.67
N LEU A 53 -23.16 -2.02 -3.67
CA LEU A 53 -21.79 -1.49 -3.76
C LEU A 53 -21.63 0.04 -3.55
N ARG A 54 -22.70 0.84 -3.51
CA ARG A 54 -22.60 2.32 -3.61
C ARG A 54 -22.35 3.08 -2.30
N PRO A 55 -23.01 2.77 -1.16
CA PRO A 55 -22.84 3.57 0.07
C PRO A 55 -21.45 3.46 0.70
N GLN A 56 -20.74 2.35 0.48
CA GLN A 56 -19.38 2.14 0.98
C GLN A 56 -18.35 3.03 0.26
N PHE A 57 -18.52 3.27 -1.04
CA PHE A 57 -17.60 4.13 -1.80
C PHE A 57 -17.73 5.61 -1.47
N GLU A 58 -18.90 6.08 -1.02
CA GLU A 58 -19.03 7.48 -0.57
C GLU A 58 -18.23 7.74 0.71
N ALA A 59 -18.22 6.79 1.65
CA ALA A 59 -17.36 6.86 2.84
C ALA A 59 -15.88 6.81 2.47
N LEU A 60 -15.48 5.94 1.53
CA LEU A 60 -14.10 5.89 1.03
C LEU A 60 -13.70 7.19 0.33
N LYS A 61 -14.57 7.77 -0.49
CA LYS A 61 -14.31 9.07 -1.15
C LYS A 61 -14.18 10.23 -0.17
N ALA A 62 -14.83 10.15 1.00
CA ALA A 62 -14.66 11.13 2.06
C ALA A 62 -13.26 11.05 2.68
N VAL A 63 -12.65 9.87 2.74
CA VAL A 63 -11.25 9.68 3.13
C VAL A 63 -10.32 10.24 2.05
N ASN A 64 -10.49 9.78 0.82
CA ASN A 64 -9.76 10.31 -0.33
C ASN A 64 -10.60 10.18 -1.61
N LYS A 65 -10.83 11.31 -2.29
CA LYS A 65 -11.60 11.40 -3.53
C LYS A 65 -11.00 10.61 -4.68
N ASP A 66 -9.72 10.30 -4.61
CA ASP A 66 -8.98 9.56 -5.63
C ASP A 66 -9.16 8.04 -5.47
N ILE A 67 -9.88 7.57 -4.45
CA ILE A 67 -10.28 6.17 -4.30
C ILE A 67 -11.42 5.86 -5.27
N HIS A 68 -11.16 4.95 -6.20
CA HIS A 68 -12.08 4.58 -7.28
C HIS A 68 -12.43 3.10 -7.33
N GLY A 69 -11.70 2.25 -6.60
CA GLY A 69 -11.94 0.83 -6.53
C GLY A 69 -11.50 0.22 -5.21
N TRP A 70 -11.74 -1.08 -5.09
CA TRP A 70 -11.23 -1.91 -4.02
C TRP A 70 -10.85 -3.27 -4.60
N LEU A 71 -9.66 -3.77 -4.29
CA LEU A 71 -9.16 -5.05 -4.78
C LEU A 71 -8.97 -6.00 -3.60
N HIS A 72 -9.65 -7.15 -3.65
CA HIS A 72 -9.65 -8.09 -2.55
C HIS A 72 -9.66 -9.54 -3.02
N VAL A 73 -8.68 -10.33 -2.58
CA VAL A 73 -8.69 -11.79 -2.74
C VAL A 73 -8.86 -12.43 -1.37
N GLU A 74 -9.94 -13.18 -1.21
CA GLU A 74 -10.29 -13.86 0.04
C GLU A 74 -9.15 -14.78 0.51
N GLY A 75 -8.86 -14.78 1.81
CA GLY A 75 -7.80 -15.61 2.40
C GLY A 75 -6.37 -15.14 2.11
N THR A 76 -6.18 -13.97 1.47
CA THR A 76 -4.85 -13.40 1.21
C THR A 76 -4.66 -12.03 1.86
N SER A 77 -3.44 -11.52 1.81
CA SER A 77 -3.12 -10.15 2.23
C SER A 77 -3.59 -9.07 1.25
N LEU A 78 -4.11 -9.44 0.07
CA LEU A 78 -4.62 -8.50 -0.93
C LEU A 78 -6.03 -8.05 -0.52
N ASN A 79 -6.11 -6.88 0.08
CA ASN A 79 -7.35 -6.24 0.51
C ASN A 79 -7.12 -4.72 0.60
N TYR A 80 -7.10 -4.02 -0.53
CA TYR A 80 -6.67 -2.62 -0.55
C TYR A 80 -7.59 -1.73 -1.40
N PRO A 81 -7.71 -0.43 -1.05
CA PRO A 81 -8.30 0.55 -1.95
C PRO A 81 -7.43 0.70 -3.21
N VAL A 82 -8.09 0.98 -4.33
CA VAL A 82 -7.42 1.28 -5.60
C VAL A 82 -7.66 2.74 -5.96
N LEU A 83 -6.57 3.49 -6.09
CA LEU A 83 -6.59 4.91 -6.34
C LEU A 83 -6.37 5.24 -7.82
N GLN A 84 -6.61 6.49 -8.23
CA GLN A 84 -6.20 6.97 -9.55
C GLN A 84 -5.74 8.42 -9.45
N SER A 85 -4.64 8.75 -10.14
CA SER A 85 -4.14 10.12 -10.24
C SER A 85 -4.09 10.58 -11.70
N LYS A 86 -3.54 11.78 -11.93
CA LYS A 86 -3.32 12.32 -13.29
C LYS A 86 -2.09 11.73 -13.98
N ASP A 87 -1.30 10.95 -13.26
CA ASP A 87 -0.13 10.22 -13.77
C ASP A 87 0.03 8.85 -13.07
N ASN A 88 1.08 8.10 -13.44
CA ASN A 88 1.40 6.79 -12.85
C ASN A 88 2.51 6.88 -11.77
N LEU A 89 2.83 8.07 -11.27
CA LEU A 89 3.93 8.31 -10.32
C LEU A 89 3.44 8.77 -8.95
N ASP A 90 2.32 9.47 -8.87
CA ASP A 90 1.80 10.08 -7.64
C ASP A 90 1.65 9.03 -6.51
N TYR A 91 0.93 7.95 -6.79
CA TYR A 91 0.67 6.87 -5.84
C TYR A 91 1.76 5.79 -5.81
N LEU A 92 2.86 5.98 -6.54
CA LEU A 92 4.02 5.10 -6.44
C LEU A 92 4.71 5.23 -5.07
N LYS A 93 4.68 6.42 -4.46
CA LYS A 93 5.33 6.70 -3.17
C LYS A 93 4.39 7.36 -2.16
N ARG A 94 3.08 7.25 -2.36
CA ARG A 94 2.05 7.80 -1.47
C ARG A 94 1.03 6.74 -1.09
N ASP A 95 0.60 6.74 0.16
CA ASP A 95 -0.51 5.90 0.62
C ASP A 95 -1.89 6.51 0.24
N PHE A 96 -2.97 5.84 0.65
CA PHE A 96 -4.33 6.29 0.36
C PHE A 96 -4.70 7.62 1.04
N ASN A 97 -3.97 8.05 2.07
CA ASN A 97 -4.13 9.36 2.72
C ASN A 97 -3.26 10.45 2.07
N LYS A 98 -2.57 10.13 0.98
CA LYS A 98 -1.60 11.00 0.28
C LYS A 98 -0.34 11.30 1.09
N GLU A 99 -0.06 10.50 2.12
CA GLU A 99 1.15 10.59 2.92
C GLU A 99 2.28 9.79 2.25
N ASP A 100 3.52 10.25 2.38
CA ASP A 100 4.67 9.54 1.80
C ASP A 100 4.79 8.11 2.37
N SER A 101 4.79 7.12 1.49
CA SER A 101 4.87 5.70 1.83
C SER A 101 5.84 5.01 0.87
N HIS A 102 6.79 4.26 1.43
CA HIS A 102 7.74 3.51 0.61
C HIS A 102 7.08 2.35 -0.15
N LYS A 103 5.89 1.92 0.28
CA LYS A 103 5.06 0.88 -0.36
C LYS A 103 4.04 1.46 -1.34
N GLY A 104 3.88 2.78 -1.38
CA GLY A 104 2.88 3.46 -2.19
C GLY A 104 1.45 2.99 -1.91
N SER A 105 0.64 2.92 -2.97
CA SER A 105 -0.72 2.41 -2.98
C SER A 105 -0.94 1.44 -4.16
N LEU A 106 -2.09 0.76 -4.18
CA LEU A 106 -2.61 0.19 -5.43
C LEU A 106 -3.27 1.32 -6.22
N PHE A 107 -2.96 1.44 -7.51
CA PHE A 107 -3.53 2.50 -8.34
C PHE A 107 -3.77 2.08 -9.78
N PHE A 108 -4.85 2.59 -10.38
CA PHE A 108 -5.15 2.44 -11.80
C PHE A 108 -4.16 3.23 -12.66
N ASP A 109 -3.91 2.77 -13.88
CA ASP A 109 -3.27 3.60 -14.90
C ASP A 109 -4.09 4.89 -15.11
N TYR A 110 -3.41 6.03 -15.19
CA TYR A 110 -4.06 7.34 -15.32
C TYR A 110 -4.96 7.47 -16.56
N ARG A 111 -4.75 6.65 -17.60
CA ARG A 111 -5.54 6.63 -18.84
C ARG A 111 -6.84 5.83 -18.70
N ASN A 112 -6.97 4.99 -17.68
CA ASN A 112 -8.18 4.20 -17.50
C ASN A 112 -9.37 5.10 -17.13
N ASN A 113 -10.54 4.79 -17.67
CA ASN A 113 -11.76 5.43 -17.22
C ASN A 113 -12.39 4.59 -16.09
N VAL A 114 -12.27 5.05 -14.86
CA VAL A 114 -12.83 4.34 -13.69
C VAL A 114 -14.35 4.34 -13.63
N LYS A 115 -15.03 5.19 -14.41
CA LYS A 115 -16.50 5.19 -14.53
C LYS A 115 -16.99 4.21 -15.60
N GLN A 116 -16.16 3.89 -16.57
CA GLN A 116 -16.45 2.96 -17.66
C GLN A 116 -15.21 2.14 -17.98
N LEU A 117 -15.23 0.86 -17.58
CA LEU A 117 -14.10 -0.03 -17.75
C LEU A 117 -13.58 0.01 -19.20
N SER A 118 -12.28 0.25 -19.31
CA SER A 118 -11.55 0.15 -20.58
C SER A 118 -11.42 -1.32 -20.97
N TYR A 119 -11.18 -1.60 -22.24
CA TYR A 119 -10.88 -2.97 -22.71
C TYR A 119 -9.75 -3.64 -21.90
N ASN A 120 -8.78 -2.85 -21.47
CA ASN A 120 -7.76 -3.25 -20.53
C ASN A 120 -7.66 -2.23 -19.40
N THR A 121 -7.99 -2.65 -18.18
CA THR A 121 -7.84 -1.85 -16.97
C THR A 121 -6.61 -2.34 -16.23
N ILE A 122 -5.62 -1.46 -16.05
CA ILE A 122 -4.33 -1.81 -15.48
C ILE A 122 -4.28 -1.25 -14.06
N ILE A 123 -3.89 -2.10 -13.11
CA ILE A 123 -3.65 -1.71 -11.73
C ILE A 123 -2.18 -1.99 -11.42
N TYR A 124 -1.50 -0.99 -10.85
CA TYR A 124 -0.14 -1.07 -10.37
C TYR A 124 -0.12 -1.16 -8.84
N GLY A 125 0.94 -1.76 -8.32
CA GLY A 125 1.20 -1.90 -6.90
C GLY A 125 2.61 -2.45 -6.69
N HIS A 126 3.23 -2.11 -5.56
CA HIS A 126 4.60 -2.57 -5.28
C HIS A 126 4.66 -4.04 -4.87
N HIS A 127 5.79 -4.67 -5.20
CA HIS A 127 6.24 -5.94 -4.67
C HIS A 127 7.50 -5.68 -3.84
N VAL A 128 7.37 -5.64 -2.51
CA VAL A 128 8.46 -5.26 -1.58
C VAL A 128 9.01 -6.44 -0.78
N GLY A 129 8.36 -7.61 -0.82
CA GLY A 129 8.82 -8.84 -0.17
C GLY A 129 8.44 -8.99 1.31
N ASP A 130 7.47 -8.22 1.82
CA ASP A 130 6.98 -8.32 3.20
C ASP A 130 5.55 -8.84 3.32
N GLY A 131 4.98 -9.31 2.20
CA GLY A 131 3.66 -9.91 2.13
C GLY A 131 2.52 -8.89 1.96
N THR A 132 2.82 -7.60 1.76
CA THR A 132 1.81 -6.57 1.53
C THR A 132 1.68 -6.19 0.06
N MET A 133 0.65 -5.40 -0.28
CA MET A 133 0.43 -4.89 -1.64
C MET A 133 0.34 -6.03 -2.69
N PHE A 134 1.20 -6.03 -3.70
CA PHE A 134 1.24 -7.05 -4.76
C PHE A 134 2.23 -8.19 -4.51
N ASP A 135 2.71 -8.35 -3.27
CA ASP A 135 3.53 -9.50 -2.89
C ASP A 135 2.83 -10.86 -3.03
N ILE A 136 1.51 -10.86 -3.19
CA ILE A 136 0.74 -12.06 -3.48
C ILE A 136 0.88 -12.52 -4.94
N LEU A 137 1.17 -11.61 -5.88
CA LEU A 137 1.12 -11.92 -7.32
C LEU A 137 2.09 -13.04 -7.73
N PRO A 138 3.33 -13.13 -7.22
CA PRO A 138 4.21 -14.26 -7.51
C PRO A 138 3.64 -15.62 -7.09
N GLN A 139 2.70 -15.69 -6.13
CA GLN A 139 2.06 -16.95 -5.76
C GLN A 139 1.18 -17.50 -6.89
N TYR A 140 0.61 -16.63 -7.74
CA TYR A 140 -0.15 -17.05 -8.92
C TYR A 140 0.69 -17.76 -9.99
N LEU A 141 2.02 -17.71 -9.91
CA LEU A 141 2.90 -18.52 -10.74
C LEU A 141 2.85 -20.01 -10.36
N LYS A 142 2.36 -20.35 -9.16
CA LYS A 142 2.17 -21.73 -8.70
C LYS A 142 0.78 -22.21 -9.10
N GLN A 143 0.74 -23.32 -9.83
CA GLN A 143 -0.49 -23.86 -10.39
C GLN A 143 -1.57 -24.15 -9.33
N ASP A 144 -1.18 -24.66 -8.17
CA ASP A 144 -2.13 -24.99 -7.09
C ASP A 144 -2.74 -23.75 -6.47
N PHE A 145 -1.93 -22.72 -6.20
CA PHE A 145 -2.41 -21.45 -5.66
C PHE A 145 -3.37 -20.76 -6.64
N TYR A 146 -3.04 -20.73 -7.93
CA TYR A 146 -3.92 -20.20 -8.98
C TYR A 146 -5.27 -20.94 -9.03
N LYS A 147 -5.25 -22.28 -8.97
CA LYS A 147 -6.48 -23.10 -8.98
C LYS A 147 -7.35 -22.90 -7.75
N LEU A 148 -6.73 -22.66 -6.59
CA LEU A 148 -7.42 -22.39 -5.33
C LEU A 148 -8.01 -20.98 -5.28
N ASN A 149 -7.37 -20.00 -5.95
CA ASN A 149 -7.77 -18.59 -5.91
C ASN A 149 -8.03 -18.00 -7.31
N PRO A 150 -8.91 -18.60 -8.13
CA PRO A 150 -9.05 -18.23 -9.55
C PRO A 150 -9.71 -16.87 -9.77
N ASN A 151 -10.38 -16.32 -8.75
CA ASN A 151 -11.08 -15.04 -8.80
C ASN A 151 -10.35 -14.01 -7.92
N ILE A 152 -10.34 -12.76 -8.42
CA ILE A 152 -9.82 -11.56 -7.75
C ILE A 152 -10.97 -10.55 -7.67
#